data_AF-A0A536X556-F1
#
_entry.id   AF-A0A536X556-F1
#
_cell.length_a   1.000
_cell.length_b   1.000
_cell.length_c   1.000
_cell.angle_alpha   90.00
_cell.angle_beta   90.00
_cell.angle_gamma   90.00
#
_symmetry.space_group_name_H-M   'P 1'
#
loop_
_entity.id
_entity.type
_entity.pdbx_description
1 polymer ?
#
loop_
_entity_poly.entity_id
_entity_poly.type
_entity_poly.pdbx_seq_one_letter_code
_entity_poly.pdbx_strand_id
1 'polypeptide(L)'
;MRRRTLLAASGLAASSPAWPRGERAAKTLRITIPAAETSFDAVQNNTDLYSNTVCAHIFEAPLAFDYLARPVQLVAKTALALPEISADYRTLIFRIRPGIYFADDPAFKG
;
A
#
# COMPACT_ATOMS: atom_id res chain seq x y z
N MET A 1 -19.80 -30.38 52.63
CA MET A 1 -20.73 -30.56 51.49
C MET A 1 -20.01 -30.16 50.19
N ARG A 2 -19.87 -31.10 49.25
CA ARG A 2 -19.36 -30.89 47.89
C ARG A 2 -20.34 -30.05 47.07
N ARG A 3 -19.85 -29.16 46.20
CA ARG A 3 -20.41 -28.77 44.88
C ARG A 3 -19.43 -27.78 44.23
N ARG A 4 -18.55 -28.22 43.32
CA ARG A 4 -18.75 -28.53 41.89
C ARG A 4 -18.23 -27.36 41.03
N THR A 5 -17.00 -27.55 40.56
CA THR A 5 -16.41 -26.93 39.38
C THR A 5 -17.35 -27.06 38.18
N LEU A 6 -17.59 -25.96 37.47
CA LEU A 6 -18.21 -25.97 36.14
C LEU A 6 -17.26 -25.25 35.18
N LEU A 7 -16.44 -26.05 34.50
CA LEU A 7 -16.00 -25.77 33.14
C LEU A 7 -17.17 -26.11 32.20
N ALA A 8 -17.64 -25.14 31.42
CA ALA A 8 -18.35 -25.35 30.15
C ALA A 8 -18.33 -24.01 29.40
N ALA A 9 -17.44 -23.87 28.42
CA ALA A 9 -17.74 -24.08 27.00
C ALA A 9 -18.53 -22.92 26.39
N SER A 10 -17.80 -21.99 25.77
CA SER A 10 -18.34 -21.07 24.76
C SER A 10 -17.25 -20.78 23.74
N GLY A 11 -16.97 -21.78 22.89
CA GLY A 11 -16.28 -21.56 21.62
C GLY A 11 -17.21 -20.83 20.68
N LEU A 12 -17.24 -19.50 20.77
CA LEU A 12 -17.90 -18.66 19.78
C LEU A 12 -17.02 -18.68 18.53
N ALA A 13 -17.32 -19.58 17.59
CA ALA A 13 -16.78 -19.49 16.25
C ALA A 13 -17.27 -18.17 15.64
N ALA A 14 -16.42 -17.15 15.68
CA ALA A 14 -16.65 -15.88 15.00
C ALA A 14 -16.61 -16.14 13.49
N SER A 15 -17.76 -16.47 12.91
CA SER A 15 -17.94 -16.38 11.47
C SER A 15 -17.93 -14.90 11.11
N SER A 16 -16.75 -14.38 10.75
CA SER A 16 -16.63 -13.06 10.13
C SER A 16 -17.58 -13.03 8.93
N PRO A 17 -18.45 -12.02 8.80
CA PRO A 17 -19.31 -11.90 7.62
C PRO A 17 -18.40 -11.82 6.39
N ALA A 18 -18.42 -12.87 5.58
CA ALA A 18 -17.77 -12.85 4.28
C ALA A 18 -18.53 -11.85 3.42
N TRP A 19 -17.94 -10.67 3.19
CA TRP A 19 -18.49 -9.75 2.21
C TRP A 19 -18.58 -10.47 0.86
N PRO A 20 -19.75 -10.47 0.20
CA PRO A 20 -19.90 -11.10 -1.09
C PRO A 20 -18.94 -10.43 -2.06
N ARG A 21 -18.00 -11.22 -2.60
CA ARG A 21 -17.08 -10.79 -3.66
C ARG A 21 -17.81 -10.91 -5.00
N GLY A 22 -18.88 -10.14 -5.16
CA GLY A 22 -19.48 -9.94 -6.47
C GLY A 22 -18.47 -9.28 -7.39
N GLU A 23 -18.49 -9.62 -8.68
CA GLU A 23 -17.73 -8.94 -9.72
C GLU A 23 -18.06 -7.45 -9.64
N ARG A 24 -17.13 -6.70 -9.06
CA ARG A 24 -17.38 -5.32 -8.65
C ARG A 24 -17.31 -4.50 -9.93
N ALA A 25 -18.47 -4.14 -10.47
CA ALA A 25 -18.56 -3.16 -11.56
C ALA A 25 -17.57 -2.03 -11.32
N ALA A 26 -16.83 -1.65 -12.35
CA ALA A 26 -15.74 -0.68 -12.24
C ALA A 26 -16.24 0.58 -11.50
N LYS A 27 -15.68 0.82 -10.31
CA LYS A 27 -16.04 1.99 -9.50
C LYS A 27 -15.27 3.18 -10.03
N THR A 28 -15.96 4.08 -10.74
CA THR A 28 -15.35 5.32 -11.26
C THR A 28 -15.39 6.41 -10.19
N LEU A 29 -14.22 6.88 -9.77
CA LEU A 29 -14.06 8.11 -9.01
C LEU A 29 -13.86 9.28 -9.98
N ARG A 30 -14.67 10.33 -9.86
CA ARG A 30 -14.52 11.58 -10.61
C ARG A 30 -14.06 12.67 -9.63
N ILE A 31 -12.90 13.25 -9.90
CA ILE A 31 -12.33 14.35 -9.11
C ILE A 31 -12.06 15.55 -10.01
N THR A 32 -12.01 16.74 -9.41
CA THR A 32 -11.59 17.96 -10.09
C THR A 32 -10.12 18.22 -9.80
N ILE A 33 -9.35 18.50 -10.84
CA ILE A 33 -7.98 19.00 -10.73
C ILE A 33 -8.01 20.47 -11.17
N PRO A 34 -7.67 21.42 -10.27
CA PRO A 34 -7.94 22.84 -10.49
C PRO A 34 -6.98 23.51 -11.49
N ALA A 35 -5.87 22.88 -11.84
CA ALA A 35 -4.98 23.32 -12.90
C ALA A 35 -4.53 22.13 -13.76
N ALA A 36 -3.99 22.44 -14.94
CA ALA A 36 -3.44 21.43 -15.84
C ALA A 36 -2.10 20.89 -15.32
N GLU A 37 -1.84 19.65 -15.69
CA GLU A 37 -0.61 18.94 -15.34
C GLU A 37 0.58 19.45 -16.17
N THR A 38 1.75 19.50 -15.55
CA THR A 38 2.98 19.93 -16.23
C THR A 38 3.68 18.77 -16.92
N SER A 39 3.85 17.65 -16.21
CA SER A 39 4.52 16.45 -16.71
C SER A 39 4.18 15.21 -15.89
N PHE A 40 4.18 14.04 -16.52
CA PHE A 40 4.05 12.75 -15.83
C PHE A 40 5.38 11.99 -15.71
N ASP A 41 6.49 12.61 -16.09
CA ASP A 41 7.81 12.08 -15.79
C ASP A 41 8.13 12.32 -14.30
N ALA A 42 8.13 11.24 -13.52
CA ALA A 42 8.37 11.25 -12.07
C ALA A 42 9.71 11.88 -11.66
N VAL A 43 10.72 11.89 -12.54
CA VAL A 43 12.01 12.52 -12.26
C VAL A 43 11.96 14.03 -12.45
N GLN A 44 11.13 14.50 -13.38
CA GLN A 44 11.01 15.92 -13.71
C GLN A 44 9.98 16.65 -12.85
N ASN A 45 8.97 15.97 -12.30
CA ASN A 45 7.78 16.60 -11.73
C ASN A 45 7.81 16.82 -10.20
N ASN A 46 8.92 17.30 -9.64
CA ASN A 46 9.07 17.45 -8.18
C ASN A 46 8.37 18.68 -7.54
N THR A 47 7.80 19.59 -8.33
CA THR A 47 7.16 20.82 -7.85
C THR A 47 5.65 20.91 -8.10
N ASP A 48 5.12 20.14 -9.04
CA ASP A 48 3.72 20.21 -9.43
C ASP A 48 2.87 19.22 -8.62
N LEU A 49 2.00 19.74 -7.75
CA LEU A 49 1.14 18.93 -6.89
C LEU A 49 0.14 18.10 -7.70
N TYR A 50 -0.36 18.63 -8.81
CA TYR A 50 -1.41 18.02 -9.59
C TYR A 50 -0.85 16.79 -10.34
N SER A 51 0.30 16.97 -11.01
CA SER A 51 1.05 15.90 -11.64
C SER A 51 1.42 14.81 -10.64
N ASN A 52 1.92 15.20 -9.47
CA ASN A 52 2.29 14.25 -8.41
C ASN A 52 1.10 13.43 -7.89
N THR A 53 -0.09 14.02 -7.84
CA THR A 53 -1.31 13.33 -7.42
C THR A 53 -1.64 12.18 -8.37
N VAL A 54 -1.56 12.43 -9.68
CA VAL A 54 -1.79 11.41 -10.71
C VAL A 54 -0.65 10.38 -10.72
N CYS A 55 0.61 10.83 -10.69
CA CYS A 55 1.77 9.95 -10.70
C CYS A 55 1.82 9.00 -9.49
N ALA A 56 1.35 9.41 -8.31
CA ALA A 56 1.24 8.54 -7.13
C ALA A 56 0.30 7.32 -7.32
N HIS A 57 -0.57 7.38 -8.35
CA HIS A 57 -1.49 6.29 -8.73
C HIS A 57 -0.98 5.48 -9.93
N ILE A 58 0.07 5.95 -10.62
CA ILE A 58 0.71 5.26 -11.75
C ILE A 58 1.96 4.51 -11.27
N PHE A 59 2.78 5.15 -10.44
CA PHE A 59 4.06 4.63 -9.99
C PHE A 59 4.03 4.18 -8.53
N GLU A 60 4.85 3.18 -8.21
CA GLU A 60 4.96 2.65 -6.85
C GLU A 60 6.41 2.71 -6.35
N ALA A 61 6.65 3.53 -5.32
CA ALA A 61 7.94 3.60 -4.63
C ALA A 61 8.13 2.41 -3.65
N PRO A 62 9.38 2.11 -3.23
CA PRO A 62 9.68 1.08 -2.24
C PRO A 62 8.93 1.24 -0.91
N LEU A 63 8.74 2.48 -0.47
CA LEU A 63 8.09 2.84 0.78
C LEU A 63 6.89 3.76 0.52
N ALA A 64 5.99 3.81 1.50
CA ALA A 64 4.86 4.73 1.55
C ALA A 64 4.60 5.18 2.99
N PHE A 65 3.70 6.14 3.16
CA PHE A 65 3.19 6.48 4.48
C PHE A 65 1.87 5.75 4.74
N ASP A 66 1.69 5.27 5.97
CA ASP A 66 0.39 4.78 6.40
C ASP A 66 -0.59 5.96 6.48
N TYR A 67 -1.61 5.90 5.63
CA TYR A 67 -2.61 6.94 5.49
C TYR A 67 -3.41 7.18 6.78
N LEU A 68 -3.70 6.12 7.54
CA LEU A 68 -4.55 6.15 8.73
C LEU A 68 -3.76 6.25 10.03
N ALA A 69 -2.48 5.87 10.03
CA ALA A 69 -1.66 5.91 11.24
C ALA A 69 -1.53 7.33 11.81
N ARG A 70 -1.74 7.45 13.13
CA ARG A 70 -1.47 8.67 13.91
C ARG A 70 -0.70 8.25 15.17
N PRO A 71 0.60 8.64 15.33
CA PRO A 71 1.42 9.46 14.42
C PRO A 71 1.67 8.79 13.06
N VAL A 72 2.03 9.60 12.05
CA VAL A 72 2.35 9.11 10.70
C VAL A 72 3.51 8.12 10.77
N GLN A 73 3.39 7.01 10.05
CA GLN A 73 4.41 5.96 10.01
C GLN A 73 4.85 5.68 8.57
N LEU A 74 6.14 5.40 8.41
CA LEU A 74 6.71 4.90 7.17
C LEU A 74 6.49 3.38 7.11
N VAL A 75 5.96 2.90 5.99
CA VAL A 75 5.64 1.49 5.77
C VAL A 75 6.22 1.02 4.45
N ALA A 76 6.44 -0.29 4.32
CA ALA A 76 6.86 -0.90 3.07
C ALA A 76 5.70 -0.93 2.07
N LYS A 77 5.96 -0.58 0.79
CA LYS A 77 5.00 -0.68 -0.32
C LYS A 77 5.47 -1.75 -1.32
N THR A 78 6.46 -1.44 -2.16
CA THR A 78 7.06 -2.45 -3.07
C THR A 78 8.28 -3.15 -2.47
N ALA A 79 8.88 -2.58 -1.42
CA ALA A 79 9.88 -3.26 -0.61
C ALA A 79 9.28 -4.40 0.22
N LEU A 80 10.10 -5.39 0.56
CA LEU A 80 9.76 -6.52 1.42
C LEU A 80 9.61 -6.09 2.89
N ALA A 81 10.40 -5.10 3.31
CA ALA A 81 10.41 -4.52 4.65
C ALA A 81 10.98 -3.09 4.59
N LEU A 82 11.01 -2.40 5.74
CA LEU A 82 11.80 -1.16 5.88
C LEU A 82 13.28 -1.44 5.58
N PRO A 83 14.04 -0.45 5.08
CA PRO A 83 15.43 -0.66 4.70
C PRO A 83 16.30 -1.01 5.91
N GLU A 84 17.30 -1.86 5.68
CA GLU A 84 18.43 -1.98 6.61
C GLU A 84 19.30 -0.74 6.45
N ILE A 85 19.58 -0.06 7.57
CA ILE A 85 20.36 1.18 7.59
C ILE A 85 21.66 0.90 8.33
N SER A 86 22.79 1.21 7.71
CA SER A 86 24.10 1.08 8.36
C SER A 86 24.21 2.00 9.58
N ALA A 87 25.07 1.63 10.55
CA ALA A 87 25.26 2.42 11.77
C ALA A 87 25.80 3.84 11.50
N ASP A 88 26.47 4.05 10.36
CA ASP A 88 26.97 5.35 9.92
C ASP A 88 26.01 6.09 8.99
N TYR A 89 24.81 5.53 8.74
CA TYR A 89 23.74 6.09 7.91
C TYR A 89 24.11 6.34 6.44
N ARG A 90 25.19 5.74 5.93
CA ARG A 90 25.64 5.93 4.55
C ARG A 90 25.16 4.84 3.60
N THR A 91 24.69 3.71 4.12
CA THR A 91 24.22 2.59 3.31
C THR A 91 22.80 2.22 3.73
N LEU A 92 21.90 2.23 2.74
CA LEU A 92 20.50 1.81 2.90
C LEU A 92 20.24 0.65 1.95
N ILE A 93 19.90 -0.52 2.50
CA ILE A 93 19.63 -1.72 1.72
C ILE A 93 18.13 -1.92 1.65
N PHE A 94 17.60 -1.83 0.43
CA PHE A 94 16.21 -2.13 0.11
C PHE A 94 16.12 -3.51 -0.54
N ARG A 95 15.28 -4.38 -0.01
CA ARG A 95 14.92 -5.65 -0.67
C ARG A 95 13.55 -5.48 -1.30
N ILE A 96 13.45 -5.65 -2.61
CA ILE A 96 12.19 -5.51 -3.35
C ILE A 96 11.42 -6.83 -3.35
N ARG A 97 10.09 -6.77 -3.25
CA ARG A 97 9.24 -7.97 -3.30
C ARG A 97 9.40 -8.67 -4.65
N PRO A 98 9.56 -10.00 -4.70
CA PRO A 98 9.54 -10.74 -5.95
C PRO A 98 8.12 -10.79 -6.53
N GLY A 99 8.00 -11.02 -7.84
CA GLY A 99 6.71 -11.22 -8.51
C GLY A 99 5.88 -9.94 -8.67
N ILE A 100 6.50 -8.76 -8.60
CA ILE A 100 5.90 -7.51 -9.04
C ILE A 100 6.42 -7.17 -10.44
N TYR A 101 5.54 -6.65 -11.29
CA TYR A 101 5.81 -6.38 -12.70
C TYR A 101 5.38 -4.96 -13.04
N PHE A 102 5.97 -4.40 -14.09
CA PHE A 102 5.48 -3.15 -14.67
C PHE A 102 4.17 -3.42 -15.42
N ALA A 103 3.51 -2.34 -15.84
CA ALA A 103 2.44 -2.46 -16.82
C ALA A 103 3.01 -3.04 -18.13
N ASP A 104 2.18 -3.81 -18.85
CA ASP A 104 2.58 -4.49 -20.07
C ASP A 104 3.19 -3.49 -21.06
N ASP A 105 4.46 -3.65 -21.40
CA ASP A 105 5.16 -2.79 -22.34
C ASP A 105 6.21 -3.60 -23.12
N PRO A 106 6.35 -3.38 -24.44
CA PRO A 106 7.40 -4.03 -25.23
C PRO A 106 8.82 -3.87 -24.65
N ALA A 107 9.13 -2.75 -24.00
CA ALA A 107 10.42 -2.53 -23.33
C ALA A 107 10.66 -3.51 -22.16
N PHE A 108 9.59 -4.00 -21.53
CA PHE A 108 9.62 -4.99 -20.46
C PHE A 108 9.32 -6.42 -20.92
N LYS A 109 9.19 -6.62 -22.24
CA LYS A 109 8.88 -7.91 -22.92
C LYS A 109 7.46 -8.42 -22.67
N GLY A 110 6.50 -7.51 -22.54
CA GLY A 110 5.13 -7.82 -22.10
C GLY A 110 5.08 -7.61 -20.61
#